data_AF-A0A0F9GTP9-F1
#
_entry.id   AF-A0A0F9GTP9-F1
#
_cell.length_a   1.000
_cell.length_b   1.000
_cell.length_c   1.000
_cell.angle_alpha   90.00
_cell.angle_beta   90.00
_cell.angle_gamma   90.00
#
_symmetry.space_group_name_H-M   'P 1'
#
loop_
_entity.id
_entity.type
_entity.pdbx_description
1 polymer ?
#
loop_
_entity_poly.entity_id
_entity_poly.type
_entity_poly.pdbx_seq_one_letter_code
_entity_poly.pdbx_strand_id
1 'polypeptide(L)'
;MAFAPKGYGLTDIYPVGVCFETATGQSVPETGSEMSDKRNTATILKRLSRLNGQVQGVTRMVQEDRYCVDVLTQTAAIRSALRAVERLIIEDHARTCMEQAIVTGDQDRQRAMFQEIVGLLEKVRD
;
A
#
# COMPACT_ATOMS: atom_id res chain seq x y z
N MET A 1 -8.89 30.89 -18.11
CA MET A 1 -8.85 29.42 -18.15
C MET A 1 -8.57 28.92 -16.74
N ALA A 2 -9.60 28.47 -16.02
CA ALA A 2 -9.48 27.97 -14.66
C ALA A 2 -9.31 26.45 -14.69
N PHE A 3 -8.17 25.97 -14.18
CA PHE A 3 -7.93 24.54 -13.99
C PHE A 3 -8.64 24.11 -12.71
N ALA A 4 -9.87 23.61 -12.84
CA ALA A 4 -10.59 23.02 -11.73
C ALA A 4 -9.89 21.71 -11.31
N PRO A 5 -9.57 21.50 -10.01
CA PRO A 5 -9.00 20.23 -9.57
C PRO A 5 -10.08 19.16 -9.67
N LYS A 6 -9.94 18.22 -10.62
CA LYS A 6 -10.76 17.01 -10.62
C LYS A 6 -10.43 16.25 -9.33
N GLY A 7 -11.44 16.09 -8.48
CA GLY A 7 -11.34 15.24 -7.31
C GLY A 7 -11.02 13.82 -7.77
N TYR A 8 -9.90 13.28 -7.30
CA TYR A 8 -9.59 11.87 -7.44
C TYR A 8 -10.56 11.11 -6.53
N GLY A 9 -11.61 10.53 -7.10
CA GLY A 9 -12.49 9.61 -6.37
C GLY A 9 -11.70 8.37 -6.00
N LEU A 10 -11.93 7.80 -4.81
CA LEU A 10 -11.27 6.54 -4.40
C LEU A 10 -11.49 5.39 -5.41
N THR A 11 -12.50 5.48 -6.28
CA THR A 11 -12.78 4.53 -7.37
C THR A 11 -11.91 4.71 -8.61
N ASP A 12 -11.21 5.84 -8.76
CA ASP A 12 -10.34 6.11 -9.91
C ASP A 12 -8.90 5.58 -9.73
N ILE A 13 -8.51 5.24 -8.48
CA ILE A 13 -7.14 4.80 -8.14
C ILE A 13 -7.05 3.27 -8.03
N TYR A 14 -8.14 2.59 -7.64
CA TYR A 14 -8.21 1.13 -7.56
C TYR A 14 -9.57 0.66 -8.11
N PRO A 15 -9.63 -0.01 -9.27
CA PRO A 15 -10.82 -0.76 -9.61
C PRO A 15 -10.99 -1.87 -8.58
N VAL A 16 -12.04 -1.79 -7.76
CA VAL A 16 -12.53 -2.93 -7.00
C VAL A 16 -12.98 -3.96 -8.03
N GLY A 17 -12.18 -5.02 -8.22
CA GLY A 17 -12.43 -6.08 -9.19
C GLY A 17 -11.46 -6.10 -10.38
N VAL A 18 -10.17 -6.38 -10.14
CA VAL A 18 -9.26 -6.82 -11.22
C VAL A 18 -9.31 -8.34 -11.27
N CYS A 19 -9.95 -8.90 -12.31
CA CYS A 19 -9.75 -10.30 -12.68
C CYS A 19 -8.29 -10.45 -13.13
N PHE A 20 -7.43 -10.96 -12.25
CA PHE A 20 -6.07 -11.32 -12.63
C PHE A 20 -6.08 -12.75 -13.17
N GLU A 21 -6.17 -12.90 -14.49
CA GLU A 21 -5.97 -14.19 -15.15
C GLU A 21 -4.50 -14.58 -15.01
N THR A 22 -4.22 -15.54 -14.13
CA THR A 22 -2.90 -16.18 -14.05
C THR A 22 -2.71 -17.09 -15.26
N ALA A 23 -1.44 -17.29 -15.66
CA ALA A 23 -1.07 -18.10 -16.83
C ALA A 23 -1.53 -19.58 -16.79
N THR A 24 -2.19 -20.02 -15.72
CA THR A 24 -2.72 -21.38 -15.52
C THR A 24 -4.25 -21.47 -15.59
N GLY A 25 -4.97 -20.37 -15.85
CA GLY A 25 -6.43 -20.39 -16.07
C GLY A 25 -7.26 -20.83 -14.86
N GLN A 26 -6.71 -20.70 -13.65
CA GLN A 26 -7.35 -21.18 -12.43
C GLN A 26 -7.84 -20.00 -11.58
N SER A 27 -9.13 -20.00 -11.25
CA SER A 27 -9.76 -19.04 -10.36
C SER A 27 -9.29 -19.28 -8.92
N VAL A 28 -8.52 -18.33 -8.38
CA VAL A 28 -8.18 -18.30 -6.96
C VAL A 28 -9.39 -17.79 -6.17
N PRO A 29 -9.76 -18.43 -5.04
CA PRO A 29 -10.81 -17.91 -4.18
C PRO A 29 -10.35 -16.56 -3.62
N GLU A 30 -11.19 -15.53 -3.75
CA GLU A 30 -11.00 -14.22 -3.14
C GLU A 30 -11.08 -14.34 -1.62
N THR A 31 -10.01 -14.79 -0.97
CA THR A 31 -9.77 -14.45 0.43
C THR A 31 -9.19 -13.05 0.47
N GLY A 32 -10.02 -12.08 0.10
CA GLY A 32 -9.81 -10.69 0.52
C GLY A 32 -9.88 -10.70 2.03
N SER A 33 -8.72 -10.82 2.69
CA SER A 33 -8.62 -10.60 4.12
C SER A 33 -9.06 -9.16 4.37
N GLU A 34 -10.25 -9.00 4.93
CA GLU A 34 -10.75 -7.73 5.43
C GLU A 34 -9.62 -7.02 6.20
N MET A 35 -9.36 -5.77 5.84
CA MET A 35 -8.42 -4.90 6.55
C MET A 35 -9.04 -4.54 7.91
N SER A 36 -9.09 -5.51 8.83
CA SER A 36 -9.83 -5.41 10.08
C SER A 36 -9.08 -6.10 11.21
N ASP A 37 -7.86 -5.64 11.49
CA ASP A 37 -7.40 -5.59 12.88
C ASP A 37 -6.81 -4.19 13.16
N LYS A 38 -7.43 -3.50 14.13
CA LYS A 38 -7.39 -2.03 14.31
C LYS A 38 -6.10 -1.51 14.95
N ARG A 39 -5.04 -2.31 15.05
CA ARG A 39 -3.86 -1.97 15.86
C ARG A 39 -3.00 -0.89 15.20
N ASN A 40 -2.95 -0.86 13.87
CA ASN A 40 -2.12 0.10 13.13
C ASN A 40 -2.88 1.03 12.16
N THR A 41 -4.18 0.85 11.97
CA THR A 41 -4.99 1.65 11.03
C THR A 41 -4.85 3.15 11.28
N ALA A 42 -4.95 3.61 12.53
CA ALA A 42 -4.83 5.03 12.86
C ALA A 42 -3.42 5.58 12.52
N THR A 43 -2.37 4.81 12.77
CA THR A 43 -0.98 5.16 12.45
C THR A 43 -0.76 5.23 10.94
N ILE A 44 -1.28 4.25 10.19
CA ILE A 44 -1.24 4.21 8.73
C ILE A 44 -1.95 5.43 8.15
N LEU A 45 -3.19 5.71 8.58
CA LEU A 45 -3.95 6.87 8.15
C LEU A 45 -3.23 8.19 8.45
N LYS A 46 -2.61 8.32 9.63
CA LYS A 46 -1.81 9.50 9.99
C LYS A 46 -0.62 9.70 9.05
N ARG A 47 0.07 8.62 8.67
CA ARG A 47 1.20 8.68 7.73
C ARG A 47 0.75 9.01 6.31
N LEU A 48 -0.36 8.40 5.86
CA LEU A 48 -0.98 8.71 4.57
C LEU A 48 -1.44 10.17 4.47
N SER A 49 -2.02 10.71 5.55
CA SER A 49 -2.38 12.14 5.64
C SER A 49 -1.17 13.05 5.44
N ARG A 50 -0.03 12.74 6.07
CA ARG A 50 1.23 13.47 5.89
C ARG A 50 1.76 13.36 4.46
N LEU A 51 1.73 12.15 3.88
CA LEU A 51 2.10 11.90 2.49
C LEU A 51 1.26 12.75 1.52
N ASN A 52 -0.05 12.83 1.74
CA ASN A 52 -0.93 13.68 0.92
C ASN A 52 -0.51 15.16 0.97
N GLY A 53 -0.18 15.68 2.16
CA GLY A 53 0.37 17.02 2.31
C GLY A 53 1.71 17.23 1.57
N GLN A 54 2.58 16.22 1.56
CA GLN A 54 3.84 16.27 0.80
C GLN A 54 3.60 16.29 -0.71
N VAL A 55 2.68 15.45 -1.20
CA VAL A 55 2.30 15.42 -2.63
C VAL A 55 1.72 16.77 -3.06
N GLN A 56 0.81 17.34 -2.26
CA GLN A 56 0.28 18.68 -2.50
C GLN A 56 1.39 19.75 -2.49
N GLY A 57 2.36 19.63 -1.58
CA GLY A 57 3.54 20.49 -1.53
C GLY A 57 4.35 20.43 -2.82
N VAL A 58 4.64 19.23 -3.33
CA VAL A 58 5.34 19.03 -4.61
C VAL A 58 4.56 19.65 -5.77
N THR A 59 3.24 19.44 -5.83
CA THR A 59 2.39 20.08 -6.85
C THR A 59 2.55 21.60 -6.85
N ARG A 60 2.54 22.23 -5.67
CA ARG A 60 2.76 23.68 -5.54
C ARG A 60 4.16 24.09 -5.98
N MET A 61 5.19 23.33 -5.59
CA MET A 61 6.57 23.61 -6.00
C MET A 61 6.73 23.63 -7.52
N VAL A 62 6.07 22.71 -8.22
CA VAL A 62 6.07 22.67 -9.69
C VAL A 62 5.31 23.87 -10.28
N GLN A 63 4.16 24.24 -9.71
CA GLN A 63 3.41 25.42 -10.14
C GLN A 63 4.17 26.74 -9.96
N GLU A 64 5.01 26.80 -8.92
CA GLU A 64 5.86 27.95 -8.59
C GLU A 64 7.22 27.93 -9.31
N ASP A 65 7.45 27.00 -10.25
CA ASP A 65 8.70 26.81 -10.98
C ASP A 65 9.93 26.73 -10.05
N ARG A 66 9.78 26.00 -8.93
CA ARG A 66 10.86 25.79 -7.95
C ARG A 66 12.00 25.01 -8.56
N TYR A 67 13.20 25.26 -8.03
CA TYR A 67 14.42 24.59 -8.47
C TYR A 67 14.28 23.06 -8.45
N CYS A 68 14.62 22.41 -9.57
CA CYS A 68 14.34 20.99 -9.79
C CYS A 68 14.95 20.09 -8.71
N VAL A 69 16.12 20.46 -8.16
CA VAL A 69 16.77 19.70 -7.08
C VAL A 69 15.93 19.69 -5.80
N ASP A 70 15.25 20.79 -5.47
CA ASP A 70 14.35 20.84 -4.32
C ASP A 70 13.14 19.92 -4.53
N VAL A 71 12.57 19.94 -5.74
CA VAL A 71 11.44 19.07 -6.11
C VAL A 71 11.85 17.60 -6.03
N LEU A 72 13.01 17.25 -6.59
CA LEU A 72 13.56 15.89 -6.51
C LEU A 72 13.80 15.45 -5.06
N THR A 73 14.29 16.35 -4.21
CA THR A 73 14.48 16.08 -2.78
C THR A 73 13.15 15.77 -2.09
N GLN A 74 12.09 16.54 -2.38
CA GLN A 74 10.76 16.28 -1.80
C GLN A 74 10.14 14.98 -2.33
N THR A 75 10.29 14.67 -3.62
CA THR A 75 9.82 13.39 -4.16
C THR A 75 10.56 12.19 -3.56
N ALA A 76 11.86 12.31 -3.27
CA ALA A 76 12.61 11.29 -2.55
C ALA A 76 12.10 11.11 -1.10
N ALA A 77 11.73 12.20 -0.42
CA ALA A 77 11.11 12.14 0.90
C ALA A 77 9.75 11.43 0.88
N ILE A 78 8.93 11.67 -0.16
CA ILE A 78 7.65 10.97 -0.37
C ILE A 78 7.89 9.46 -0.56
N ARG A 79 8.84 9.07 -1.42
CA ARG A 79 9.19 7.65 -1.64
C ARG A 79 9.60 6.97 -0.32
N SER A 80 10.44 7.62 0.48
CA SER A 80 10.87 7.09 1.78
C SER A 80 9.70 6.92 2.75
N ALA A 81 8.81 7.91 2.82
CA ALA A 81 7.62 7.86 3.66
C ALA A 81 6.63 6.78 3.21
N LEU A 82 6.46 6.56 1.90
CA LEU A 82 5.62 5.50 1.35
C LEU A 82 6.15 4.11 1.72
N ARG A 83 7.45 3.86 1.55
CA ARG A 83 8.10 2.61 1.99
C ARG A 83 7.91 2.34 3.48
N ALA A 84 7.85 3.39 4.30
CA ALA A 84 7.57 3.25 5.72
C ALA A 84 6.11 2.85 6.02
N VAL A 85 5.16 3.25 5.18
CA VAL A 85 3.76 2.80 5.28
C VAL A 85 3.62 1.35 4.82
N GLU A 86 4.24 0.99 3.69
CA GLU A 86 4.25 -0.38 3.17
C GLU A 86 4.77 -1.38 4.20
N ARG A 87 5.90 -1.06 4.85
CA ARG A 87 6.45 -1.87 5.95
C ARG A 87 5.45 -2.11 7.08
N LEU A 88 4.75 -1.05 7.52
CA LEU A 88 3.76 -1.19 8.59
C LEU A 88 2.59 -2.09 8.18
N ILE A 89 2.14 -2.00 6.93
CA ILE A 89 1.05 -2.84 6.42
C ILE A 89 1.50 -4.31 6.38
N ILE A 90 2.71 -4.58 5.89
CA ILE A 90 3.25 -5.95 5.85
C ILE A 90 3.45 -6.51 7.25
N GLU A 91 4.02 -5.74 8.18
CA GLU A 91 4.20 -6.17 9.57
C GLU A 91 2.86 -6.51 10.24
N ASP A 92 1.82 -5.71 9.98
CA ASP A 92 0.48 -5.93 10.53
C ASP A 92 -0.20 -7.18 9.94
N HIS A 93 -0.10 -7.36 8.63
CA HIS A 93 -0.59 -8.55 7.93
C HIS A 93 0.16 -9.82 8.39
N ALA A 94 1.49 -9.78 8.38
CA ALA A 94 2.33 -10.90 8.78
C ALA A 94 2.03 -11.35 10.20
N ARG A 95 1.87 -10.41 11.14
CA ARG A 95 1.51 -10.71 12.53
C ARG A 95 0.15 -11.39 12.62
N THR A 96 -0.89 -10.75 12.07
CA THR A 96 -2.28 -11.23 12.23
C THR A 96 -2.50 -12.57 11.55
N CYS A 97 -2.02 -12.73 10.31
CA CYS A 97 -2.25 -13.94 9.53
C CYS A 97 -1.38 -15.13 10.01
N MET A 98 -0.13 -14.90 10.44
CA MET A 98 0.68 -15.98 11.02
C MET A 98 0.21 -16.36 12.42
N GLU A 99 -0.15 -15.42 13.30
CA GLU A 99 -0.66 -15.75 14.64
C GLU A 99 -1.88 -16.67 14.53
N GLN A 100 -2.80 -16.38 13.61
CA GLN A 100 -3.97 -17.23 13.36
C GLN A 100 -3.59 -18.62 12.83
N ALA A 101 -2.71 -18.70 11.83
CA ALA A 101 -2.30 -19.97 11.23
C ALA A 101 -1.50 -20.87 12.20
N ILE A 102 -0.73 -20.26 13.12
CA ILE A 102 -0.01 -20.98 14.17
C ILE A 102 -1.02 -21.56 15.18
N VAL A 103 -2.01 -20.76 15.61
CA VAL A 103 -3.02 -21.19 16.59
C VAL A 103 -3.91 -22.31 16.06
N THR A 104 -4.28 -22.29 14.77
CA THR A 104 -5.15 -23.32 14.18
C THR A 104 -4.45 -24.65 13.92
N GLY A 105 -3.11 -24.69 13.88
CA GLY A 105 -2.32 -25.91 13.63
C GLY A 105 -2.45 -26.48 12.21
N ASP A 106 -3.07 -25.74 11.29
CA ASP A 106 -3.28 -26.13 9.90
C ASP A 106 -2.00 -25.92 9.10
N GLN A 107 -1.30 -27.00 8.78
CA GLN A 107 -0.01 -26.94 8.08
C GLN A 107 -0.11 -26.40 6.65
N ASP A 108 -1.23 -26.64 5.96
CA ASP A 108 -1.40 -26.18 4.58
C ASP A 108 -1.68 -24.68 4.57
N ARG A 109 -2.48 -24.20 5.53
CA ARG A 109 -2.66 -22.76 5.74
C ARG A 109 -1.35 -22.08 6.14
N GLN A 110 -0.55 -22.68 7.03
CA GLN A 110 0.76 -22.14 7.40
C GLN A 110 1.70 -22.01 6.20
N ARG A 111 1.77 -23.04 5.35
CA ARG A 111 2.58 -23.01 4.12
C ARG A 111 2.12 -21.94 3.15
N ALA A 112 0.81 -21.81 2.92
CA ALA A 112 0.25 -20.78 2.04
C ALA A 112 0.56 -19.36 2.55
N MET A 113 0.35 -19.09 3.84
CA MET A 113 0.62 -17.79 4.45
C MET A 113 2.11 -17.43 4.41
N PHE A 114 3.00 -18.42 4.62
CA PHE A 114 4.44 -18.19 4.49
C PHE A 114 4.83 -17.77 3.08
N GLN A 115 4.29 -18.45 2.05
CA GLN A 115 4.54 -18.09 0.65
C GLN A 115 4.01 -16.70 0.31
N GLU A 116 2.83 -16.34 0.82
CA GLU A 116 2.26 -15.00 0.64
C GLU A 116 3.16 -13.91 1.22
N ILE A 117 3.60 -14.04 2.47
CA ILE A 117 4.47 -13.05 3.13
C ILE A 117 5.81 -12.91 2.41
N VAL A 118 6.42 -14.03 2.00
CA VAL A 118 7.66 -14.01 1.21
C VAL A 118 7.45 -13.25 -0.10
N GLY A 119 6.35 -13.50 -0.81
CA GLY A 119 6.01 -12.79 -2.04
C GLY A 119 5.76 -11.28 -1.83
N LEU A 120 5.19 -10.87 -0.69
CA LEU A 120 5.02 -9.45 -0.34
C LEU A 120 6.36 -8.75 -0.07
N LEU A 121 7.31 -9.44 0.57
CA LEU A 121 8.64 -8.89 0.86
C LEU A 121 9.44 -8.64 -0.43
N GLU A 122 9.29 -9.49 -1.44
CA GLU A 122 9.93 -9.28 -2.74
C GLU A 122 9.43 -7.98 -3.41
N LYS A 123 8.12 -7.70 -3.33
CA LYS A 123 7.51 -6.51 -3.93
C LYS A 123 7.93 -5.19 -3.28
N VAL A 124 8.29 -5.19 -2.00
CA VAL A 124 8.69 -3.96 -1.28
C VAL A 124 10.18 -3.63 -1.42
N ARG A 125 10.96 -4.55 -1.99
CA ARG A 125 12.40 -4.39 -2.17
C ARG A 125 12.79 -3.39 -3.27
N ASP A 126 11.91 -3.13 -4.25
CA ASP A 126 12.19 -2.27 -5.41
C ASP A 126 11.86 -0.79 -5.16
#